data_AF-A0A6M3J6E6-F1
#
_entry.id   AF-A0A6M3J6E6-F1
#
_cell.length_a   1.000
_cell.length_b   1.000
_cell.length_c   1.000
_cell.angle_alpha   90.00
_cell.angle_beta   90.00
_cell.angle_gamma   90.00
#
_symmetry.space_group_name_H-M   'P 1'
#
loop_
_entity.id
_entity.type
_entity.pdbx_description
1 polymer ?
#
loop_
_entity_poly.entity_id
_entity_poly.type
_entity_poly.pdbx_seq_one_letter_code
_entity_poly.pdbx_strand_id
1 'polypeptide(L)' 'MKIDQILSQYRRDFRAVYKCEHCGCVETGSGYDDAHFHRNVIPSMACRECGKTAGEDYRPLETKYPEGTVV' A
#
# COMPACT_ATOMS: atom_id res chain seq x y z
N MET A 1 -5.40 -3.86 4.55
CA MET A 1 -5.46 -2.79 3.52
C MET A 1 -4.70 -3.26 2.28
N LYS A 2 -5.24 -3.06 1.08
CA LYS A 2 -4.58 -3.34 -0.20
C LYS A 2 -4.58 -2.12 -1.10
N ILE A 3 -3.54 -1.94 -1.91
CA ILE A 3 -3.57 -0.90 -2.95
C ILE A 3 -4.61 -1.29 -4.00
N ASP A 4 -5.62 -0.43 -4.17
CA ASP A 4 -6.68 -0.58 -5.17
C ASP A 4 -6.31 0.18 -6.45
N GLN A 5 -5.84 1.42 -6.32
CA GLN A 5 -5.43 2.24 -7.46
C GLN A 5 -4.34 3.24 -7.06
N ILE A 6 -3.32 3.41 -7.89
CA ILE A 6 -2.33 4.50 -7.73
C ILE A 6 -2.87 5.75 -8.46
N LEU A 7 -3.05 6.84 -7.73
CA LEU A 7 -3.57 8.12 -8.24
C LEU A 7 -2.50 8.95 -8.92
N SER A 8 -1.33 9.03 -8.31
CA SER A 8 -0.19 9.80 -8.82
C SER A 8 1.10 9.22 -8.27
N GLN A 9 2.12 9.07 -9.09
CA GLN A 9 3.46 8.67 -8.65
C GLN A 9 4.44 9.75 -9.11
N TYR A 10 5.29 10.22 -8.18
CA TYR A 10 6.37 11.15 -8.45
C TYR A 10 7.64 10.66 -7.73
N ARG A 11 8.62 10.21 -8.52
CA ARG A 11 9.84 9.55 -8.01
C ARG A 11 9.49 8.30 -7.19
N ARG A 12 9.94 8.23 -5.93
CA ARG A 12 9.63 7.14 -4.99
C ARG A 12 8.32 7.39 -4.25
N ASP A 13 7.83 8.61 -4.22
CA ASP A 13 6.57 8.93 -3.55
C ASP A 13 5.41 8.64 -4.48
N PHE A 14 4.41 7.92 -3.99
CA PHE A 14 3.16 7.74 -4.73
C PHE A 14 1.96 7.97 -3.82
N ARG A 15 0.86 8.36 -4.43
CA ARG A 15 -0.43 8.49 -3.79
C ARG A 15 -1.31 7.40 -4.33
N ALA A 16 -1.85 6.59 -3.44
CA ALA A 16 -2.70 5.46 -3.78
C ALA A 16 -3.97 5.45 -2.94
N VAL A 17 -5.00 4.86 -3.52
CA VAL A 17 -6.21 4.45 -2.83
C VAL A 17 -5.97 3.05 -2.28
N TYR A 18 -6.07 2.92 -0.96
CA TYR A 18 -5.99 1.68 -0.22
C TYR A 18 -7.42 1.21 0.08
N LYS A 19 -7.77 0.00 -0.32
CA LYS A 19 -9.06 -0.61 -0.03
C LYS A 19 -8.89 -1.69 1.03
N CYS A 20 -9.78 -1.72 2.01
CA CYS A 20 -9.86 -2.81 2.96
C CYS A 20 -10.60 -3.99 2.33
N GLU A 21 -10.04 -5.20 2.39
CA GLU A 21 -10.71 -6.40 1.89
C GLU A 21 -11.83 -6.88 2.81
N HIS A 22 -11.78 -6.54 4.11
CA HIS A 22 -12.75 -7.02 5.09
C HIS A 22 -14.07 -6.24 5.08
N CYS A 23 -13.99 -4.92 4.97
CA CYS A 23 -15.16 -4.03 5.03
C CYS A 23 -15.41 -3.27 3.72
N GLY A 24 -14.47 -3.31 2.76
CA GLY A 24 -14.60 -2.57 1.49
C GLY A 24 -14.27 -1.08 1.57
N CYS A 25 -13.92 -0.56 2.75
CA CYS A 25 -13.58 0.84 2.96
C CYS A 25 -12.37 1.25 2.12
N VAL A 26 -12.43 2.45 1.53
CA VAL A 26 -11.34 3.01 0.73
C VAL A 26 -10.75 4.21 1.43
N GLU A 27 -9.44 4.21 1.58
CA GLU A 27 -8.67 5.25 2.24
C GLU A 27 -7.59 5.73 1.28
N THR A 28 -7.49 7.04 1.08
CA THR A 28 -6.46 7.60 0.20
C THR A 28 -5.26 8.00 1.01
N GLY A 29 -4.08 7.52 0.62
CA GLY A 29 -2.84 7.83 1.34
C GLY A 29 -1.66 8.06 0.40
N SER A 30 -0.66 8.75 0.92
CA SER A 30 0.68 8.80 0.34
C SER A 30 1.50 7.62 0.87
N GLY A 31 2.32 7.05 0.01
CA GLY A 31 3.22 5.95 0.29
C GLY A 31 4.52 6.10 -0.48
N TYR A 32 5.46 5.23 -0.15
CA TYR A 32 6.79 5.19 -0.78
C TYR A 32 6.95 3.87 -1.52
N ASP A 33 7.49 3.92 -2.74
CA ASP A 33 7.80 2.76 -3.58
C ASP A 33 9.06 2.07 -3.06
N ASP A 34 8.92 1.46 -1.88
CA ASP A 34 10.01 0.83 -1.16
C ASP A 34 9.57 -0.54 -0.64
N ALA A 35 10.49 -1.49 -0.58
CA ALA A 35 10.17 -2.88 -0.22
C ALA A 35 9.65 -2.98 1.22
N HIS A 36 10.21 -2.18 2.14
CA HIS A 36 9.75 -2.13 3.52
C HIS A 36 8.33 -1.54 3.63
N PHE A 37 8.01 -0.52 2.85
CA PHE A 37 6.68 0.10 2.88
C PHE A 37 5.62 -0.89 2.41
N HIS A 38 5.88 -1.57 1.29
CA HIS A 38 4.95 -2.55 0.74
C HIS A 38 4.77 -3.80 1.60
N ARG A 39 5.85 -4.29 2.23
CA ARG A 39 5.83 -5.54 3.01
C ARG A 39 5.44 -5.36 4.47
N ASN A 40 5.73 -4.20 5.07
CA ASN A 40 5.57 -3.99 6.50
C ASN A 40 4.52 -2.90 6.79
N VAL A 41 4.54 -1.78 6.07
CA VAL A 41 3.67 -0.62 6.38
C VAL A 41 2.25 -0.81 5.86
N ILE A 42 2.08 -1.19 4.59
CA ILE A 42 0.74 -1.39 4.00
C ILE A 42 -0.08 -2.47 4.74
N PRO A 43 0.47 -3.67 5.04
CA PRO A 43 -0.32 -4.67 5.77
C PRO A 43 -0.60 -4.24 7.22
N SER A 44 0.32 -3.53 7.86
CA SER A 44 0.18 -3.04 9.23
C SER A 44 -0.73 -1.80 9.36
N MET A 45 -1.14 -1.17 8.25
CA MET A 45 -2.18 -0.15 8.27
C MET A 45 -3.52 -0.75 8.73
N ALA A 46 -3.96 -0.33 9.92
CA ALA A 46 -5.29 -0.64 10.44
C ALA A 46 -6.34 0.21 9.73
N CYS A 47 -7.40 -0.44 9.25
CA CYS A 47 -8.53 0.26 8.65
C CYS A 47 -9.27 1.10 9.70
N ARG A 48 -9.59 2.36 9.39
CA ARG A 48 -10.24 3.27 10.36
C ARG A 48 -11.67 2.88 10.74
N GLU A 49 -12.37 2.13 9.87
CA GLU A 49 -13.76 1.71 10.12
C GLU A 49 -13.85 0.39 10.87
N CYS A 50 -13.08 -0.63 10.48
CA CYS A 50 -13.17 -1.97 11.08
C CYS A 50 -12.05 -2.28 12.09
N GLY A 51 -11.01 -1.46 12.16
CA GLY A 51 -9.82 -1.69 12.99
C GLY A 51 -8.97 -2.89 12.56
N LYS A 52 -9.34 -3.58 11.46
CA LYS A 52 -8.62 -4.74 10.95
C LYS A 52 -7.47 -4.31 10.05
N THR A 53 -6.32 -4.91 10.24
CA THR A 53 -5.14 -4.82 9.37
C THR A 53 -5.28 -5.78 8.19
N ALA A 54 -4.45 -5.65 7.15
CA ALA A 54 -4.36 -6.74 6.17
C ALA A 54 -3.79 -7.97 6.88
N GLY A 55 -4.43 -9.13 6.73
CA GLY A 55 -3.90 -10.38 7.28
C GLY A 55 -2.57 -10.77 6.63
N GLU A 56 -1.88 -11.74 7.23
CA GLU A 56 -0.60 -12.31 6.76
C GLU A 56 -0.63 -12.84 5.31
N ASP A 57 -1.81 -12.96 4.71
CA ASP A 57 -2.04 -13.32 3.30
C ASP A 57 -1.92 -12.11 2.34
N TYR A 58 -1.58 -10.92 2.85
CA TYR A 58 -1.35 -9.75 2.02
C TYR A 58 -0.19 -10.01 1.05
N ARG A 59 -0.52 -10.35 -0.19
CA ARG A 59 0.44 -10.41 -1.30
C ARG A 59 0.80 -8.98 -1.68
N PRO A 60 2.02 -8.50 -1.36
CA PRO A 60 2.45 -7.21 -1.84
C PRO A 60 2.47 -7.28 -3.37
N LEU A 61 1.81 -6.32 -4.03
CA LEU A 61 2.05 -6.07 -5.45
C LEU A 61 3.54 -5.75 -5.59
N GLU A 62 4.19 -6.43 -6.53
CA GLU A 62 5.61 -6.29 -6.81
C GLU A 62 5.94 -4.82 -7.11
N THR A 63 6.97 -4.27 -6.47
CA THR A 63 7.34 -2.86 -6.66
C THR A 63 7.69 -2.63 -8.12
N LYS A 64 7.18 -1.54 -8.70
CA LYS A 64 7.42 -1.25 -10.13
C LYS A 64 8.89 -0.99 -10.41
N TYR A 65 9.65 -0.56 -9.39
CA TYR A 65 11.10 -0.45 -9.44
C TYR A 65 11.73 -1.49 -8.51
N PRO A 66 12.53 -2.43 -9.03
CA PRO A 66 13.30 -3.34 -8.18
C PRO A 66 14.40 -2.56 -7.43
N GLU A 67 14.74 -3.09 -6.25
CA GLU A 67 15.77 -2.57 -5.35
C GLU A 67 17.07 -2.30 -6.13
N GLY A 68 17.49 -1.03 -6.20
CA GLY A 68 18.73 -0.62 -6.89
C GLY A 68 18.57 0.28 -8.12
N THR A 69 17.35 0.63 -8.53
CA THR A 69 17.14 1.58 -9.64
C THR A 69 17.40 3.01 -9.16
N VAL A 70 18.47 3.62 -9.68
CA VAL A 70 18.77 5.05 -9.56
C VAL A 70 18.02 5.76 -10.70
N VAL A 71 17.02 6.58 -10.36
CA VAL A 71 16.32 7.49 -11.29
C VAL A 71 17.08 8.79 -11.44
#